data_AF-A0ABD1EZV0-F1
#
_entry.id   AF-A0ABD1EZV0-F1
#
_cell.length_a   1.000
_cell.length_b   1.000
_cell.length_c   1.000
_cell.angle_alpha   90.00
_cell.angle_beta   90.00
_cell.angle_gamma   90.00
#
_symmetry.space_group_name_H-M   'P 1'
#
loop_
_entity.id
_entity.type
_entity.pdbx_description
1 polymer ?
#
loop_
_entity_poly.entity_id
_entity_poly.type
_entity_poly.pdbx_seq_one_letter_code
_entity_poly.pdbx_strand_id
1 'polypeptide(L)'
;MSEVDISPDKDKGVLKQIIVEGSENSYPPSGSKVKVHYTGTLEDGTQFDSSRDRGEPFQFDLGKGKVIKAWEIGIATMKKGERAILTCKPEYAYGFNGSPPTIPSNATLKFDVELLDWMGEYLNEDKGIERVETLTRGVGFLTPNDGARVEIHLTGIYNGNTFEDRDVAFNIGEGSESNVVPGVEIALEKFKNHESSRLIIKGKYAFGSTGSPEFNIPPDATVEYVVTLNKFEKTKASWAMDRAEKIEQSEIFKEQGTKYFQSGKYDLALKKYKKIQTFLENETDTDDAVIKQRKALLLASYCNSALCYLKLKDYSEAKNAATKALELDEKNEKALYRRGQAYIGLQEPALASADFNKCLEVNPNNSAARSQLALTVKLKRQQLEAEKKKYGNMFEVFARRDTQREEFEKEKEPNVMSCVGEWGKEDREREPSEFEKENPNILMLNSSGEFKDM
;
A
#
# COMPACT_ATOMS: atom_id res chain seq x y z
N MET A 1 50.76 -10.90 -2.15
CA MET A 1 49.95 -9.68 -1.97
C MET A 1 49.96 -9.32 -0.50
N SER A 2 50.01 -8.03 -0.16
CA SER A 2 50.03 -7.55 1.23
C SER A 2 48.65 -7.64 1.88
N GLU A 3 48.59 -7.91 3.18
CA GLU A 3 47.38 -7.77 3.98
C GLU A 3 46.93 -6.30 4.04
N VAL A 4 45.62 -6.07 3.88
CA VAL A 4 44.99 -4.74 3.95
C VAL A 4 44.04 -4.71 5.13
N ASP A 5 44.15 -3.66 5.95
CA ASP A 5 43.21 -3.43 7.05
C ASP A 5 41.88 -2.86 6.54
N ILE A 6 40.84 -3.69 6.65
CA ILE A 6 39.49 -3.38 6.20
C ILE A 6 38.53 -3.12 7.37
N SER A 7 39.02 -3.05 8.62
CA SER A 7 38.15 -2.70 9.74
C SER A 7 37.64 -1.25 9.61
N PRO A 8 36.41 -0.96 10.08
CA PRO A 8 35.88 0.40 10.07
C PRO A 8 36.75 1.39 10.84
N ASP A 9 37.30 0.96 11.98
CA ASP A 9 38.05 1.82 12.91
C ASP A 9 39.56 1.85 12.63
N LYS A 10 40.04 1.14 11.59
CA LYS A 10 41.47 1.04 11.22
C LYS A 10 42.38 0.57 12.37
N ASP A 11 41.86 -0.36 13.15
CA ASP A 11 42.47 -0.97 14.35
C ASP A 11 43.18 -2.31 14.06
N LYS A 12 43.32 -2.68 12.78
CA LYS A 12 43.83 -3.99 12.34
C LYS A 12 43.03 -5.17 12.90
N GLY A 13 41.75 -4.96 13.19
CA GLY A 13 40.84 -5.99 13.69
C GLY A 13 40.44 -7.01 12.62
N VAL A 14 40.39 -6.58 11.37
CA VAL A 14 40.06 -7.43 10.21
C VAL A 14 41.04 -7.12 9.09
N LEU A 15 41.95 -8.05 8.84
CA LEU A 15 42.91 -7.97 7.73
C LEU A 15 42.45 -8.87 6.60
N LYS A 16 42.56 -8.40 5.37
CA LYS A 16 42.21 -9.14 4.16
C LYS A 16 43.42 -9.29 3.25
N GLN A 17 43.66 -10.50 2.76
CA GLN A 17 44.62 -10.80 1.72
C GLN A 17 43.93 -11.51 0.56
N ILE A 18 43.92 -10.90 -0.61
CA ILE A 18 43.37 -11.54 -1.82
C ILE A 18 44.34 -12.62 -2.30
N ILE A 19 43.79 -13.79 -2.59
CA ILE A 19 44.50 -14.96 -3.12
C ILE A 19 44.16 -15.17 -4.59
N VAL A 20 42.87 -15.08 -4.93
CA VAL A 20 42.35 -15.09 -6.29
C VAL A 20 41.45 -13.88 -6.46
N GLU A 21 41.74 -13.07 -7.47
CA GLU A 21 40.90 -11.93 -7.84
C GLU A 21 39.54 -12.42 -8.36
N GLY A 22 38.47 -11.73 -7.95
CA GLY A 22 37.15 -11.95 -8.53
C GLY A 22 36.99 -11.32 -9.91
N SER A 23 35.79 -11.44 -10.49
CA SER A 23 35.41 -10.76 -11.73
C SER A 23 35.29 -9.23 -11.54
N GLU A 24 34.58 -8.52 -12.41
CA GLU A 24 34.38 -7.05 -12.42
C GLU A 24 34.07 -6.40 -11.04
N ASN A 25 34.05 -5.07 -10.97
CA ASN A 25 33.77 -4.28 -9.75
C ASN A 25 32.30 -4.43 -9.29
N SER A 26 31.93 -5.62 -8.86
CA SER A 26 30.60 -6.02 -8.42
C SER A 26 30.72 -6.66 -7.04
N TYR A 27 30.04 -6.05 -6.08
CA TYR A 27 30.05 -6.43 -4.68
C TYR A 27 28.64 -6.87 -4.26
N PRO A 28 28.52 -7.84 -3.32
CA PRO A 28 27.23 -8.25 -2.79
C PRO A 28 26.58 -7.08 -2.05
N PRO A 29 25.33 -6.70 -2.38
CA PRO A 29 24.59 -5.68 -1.64
C PRO A 29 24.42 -6.06 -0.17
N SER A 30 24.31 -5.08 0.72
CA SER A 30 23.83 -5.34 2.08
C SER A 30 22.44 -5.99 2.01
N GLY A 31 22.12 -6.94 2.88
CA GLY A 31 20.85 -7.66 2.86
C GLY A 31 20.74 -8.78 1.81
N SER A 32 21.69 -8.89 0.88
CA SER A 32 21.76 -9.99 -0.08
C SER A 32 22.03 -11.33 0.61
N LYS A 33 21.53 -12.42 0.00
CA LYS A 33 21.90 -13.77 0.44
C LYS A 33 23.15 -14.19 -0.30
N VAL A 34 24.28 -14.21 0.40
CA VAL A 34 25.57 -14.59 -0.16
C VAL A 34 25.80 -16.09 -0.03
N LYS A 35 26.56 -16.64 -0.97
CA LYS A 35 26.95 -18.05 -1.03
C LYS A 35 28.47 -18.14 -1.06
N VAL A 36 29.06 -18.76 -0.05
CA VAL A 36 30.51 -18.84 0.10
C VAL A 36 30.98 -20.27 0.33
N HIS A 37 32.20 -20.55 -0.11
CA HIS A 37 33.02 -21.60 0.48
C HIS A 37 34.02 -20.99 1.45
N TYR A 38 34.37 -21.75 2.48
CA TYR A 38 35.36 -21.35 3.47
C TYR A 38 36.01 -22.54 4.16
N THR A 39 37.20 -22.27 4.69
CA THR A 39 37.91 -23.08 5.68
C THR A 39 38.40 -22.15 6.80
N GLY A 40 38.04 -22.45 8.05
CA GLY A 40 38.41 -21.70 9.24
C GLY A 40 39.48 -22.41 10.07
N THR A 41 40.56 -21.70 10.39
CA THR A 41 41.69 -22.21 11.17
C THR A 41 42.08 -21.27 12.31
N LEU A 42 42.62 -21.84 13.38
CA LEU A 42 43.33 -21.07 14.42
C LEU A 42 44.70 -20.58 13.90
N GLU A 43 45.38 -19.74 14.69
CA GLU A 43 46.71 -19.23 14.31
C GLU A 43 47.79 -20.32 14.17
N ASP A 44 47.64 -21.42 14.90
CA ASP A 44 48.51 -22.59 14.82
C ASP A 44 48.23 -23.47 13.58
N GLY A 45 47.23 -23.12 12.77
CA GLY A 45 46.80 -23.85 11.58
C GLY A 45 45.75 -24.94 11.85
N THR A 46 45.34 -25.16 13.10
CA THR A 46 44.30 -26.14 13.44
C THR A 46 42.98 -25.73 12.81
N GLN A 47 42.47 -26.55 11.90
CA GLN A 47 41.14 -26.36 11.30
C GLN A 47 40.06 -26.66 12.32
N PHE A 48 39.13 -25.71 12.51
CA PHE A 48 37.97 -25.91 13.37
C PHE A 48 36.66 -26.08 12.58
N ASP A 49 36.59 -25.60 11.34
CA ASP A 49 35.40 -25.72 10.50
C ASP A 49 35.73 -25.55 9.01
N SER A 50 35.03 -26.26 8.12
CA SER A 50 35.23 -26.17 6.65
C SER A 50 33.96 -26.57 5.91
N SER A 51 33.44 -25.64 5.10
CA SER A 51 32.36 -25.96 4.15
C SER A 51 32.82 -26.80 2.97
N ARG A 52 34.11 -26.74 2.63
CA ARG A 52 34.69 -27.50 1.52
C ARG A 52 34.71 -28.99 1.83
N ASP A 53 34.99 -29.34 3.08
CA ASP A 53 35.00 -30.71 3.57
C ASP A 53 33.60 -31.33 3.58
N ARG A 54 32.58 -30.49 3.73
CA ARG A 54 31.17 -30.90 3.63
C ARG A 54 30.67 -31.02 2.18
N GLY A 55 31.40 -30.48 1.21
CA GLY A 55 30.99 -30.43 -0.19
C GLY A 55 29.83 -29.47 -0.49
N GLU A 56 29.33 -28.71 0.50
CA GLU A 56 28.19 -27.82 0.35
C GLU A 56 28.54 -26.38 0.76
N PRO A 57 28.26 -25.38 -0.10
CA PRO A 57 28.47 -23.97 0.20
C PRO A 57 27.60 -23.49 1.36
N PHE A 58 28.15 -22.58 2.17
CA PHE A 58 27.42 -21.92 3.24
C PHE A 58 26.70 -20.67 2.71
N GLN A 59 25.46 -20.48 3.14
CA GLN A 59 24.63 -19.34 2.75
C GLN A 59 24.15 -18.57 3.97
N PHE A 60 24.22 -17.25 3.90
CA PHE A 60 23.72 -16.37 4.95
C PHE A 60 23.31 -15.02 4.38
N ASP A 61 22.50 -14.26 5.13
CA ASP A 61 22.10 -12.90 4.76
C ASP A 61 23.16 -11.90 5.24
N LEU A 62 23.83 -11.23 4.30
CA LEU A 62 24.88 -10.25 4.58
C LEU A 62 24.28 -8.99 5.23
N GLY A 63 24.99 -8.39 6.18
CA GLY A 63 24.59 -7.17 6.89
C GLY A 63 23.52 -7.38 7.96
N LYS A 64 23.15 -8.64 8.29
CA LYS A 64 22.09 -8.96 9.28
C LYS A 64 22.61 -9.51 10.61
N GLY A 65 23.93 -9.52 10.82
CA GLY A 65 24.54 -9.98 12.07
C GLY A 65 24.34 -11.48 12.30
N LYS A 66 24.26 -12.25 11.21
CA LYS A 66 24.08 -13.72 11.26
C LYS A 66 25.41 -14.45 11.38
N VAL A 67 26.50 -13.77 11.06
CA VAL A 67 27.88 -14.27 11.14
C VAL A 67 28.72 -13.32 12.00
N ILE A 68 29.96 -13.69 12.28
CA ILE A 68 30.89 -12.84 13.04
C ILE A 68 31.11 -11.49 12.34
N LYS A 69 31.40 -10.44 13.11
CA LYS A 69 31.59 -9.08 12.57
C LYS A 69 32.64 -9.02 11.47
N ALA A 70 33.72 -9.80 11.61
CA ALA A 70 34.78 -9.87 10.61
C ALA A 70 34.29 -10.38 9.24
N TRP A 71 33.34 -11.31 9.22
CA TRP A 71 32.73 -11.81 7.99
C TRP A 71 31.79 -10.78 7.36
N GLU A 72 30.99 -10.09 8.18
CA GLU A 72 30.12 -9.00 7.71
C GLU A 72 30.94 -7.90 7.02
N ILE A 73 32.13 -7.58 7.55
CA ILE A 73 33.06 -6.60 6.98
C ILE A 73 33.78 -7.17 5.76
N GLY A 74 34.35 -8.37 5.88
CA GLY A 74 35.21 -9.00 4.89
C GLY A 74 34.47 -9.36 3.61
N ILE A 75 33.37 -10.10 3.71
CA ILE A 75 32.62 -10.61 2.54
C ILE A 75 31.97 -9.46 1.77
N ALA A 76 31.56 -8.38 2.45
CA ALA A 76 31.08 -7.15 1.80
C ALA A 76 32.12 -6.42 0.95
N THR A 77 33.41 -6.79 1.05
CA THR A 77 34.49 -6.24 0.21
C THR A 77 34.91 -7.20 -0.90
N MET A 78 34.35 -8.41 -0.94
CA MET A 78 34.74 -9.43 -1.91
C MET A 78 33.98 -9.26 -3.21
N LYS A 79 34.67 -9.46 -4.33
CA LYS A 79 34.05 -9.53 -5.66
C LYS A 79 33.53 -10.94 -5.94
N LYS A 80 32.60 -11.08 -6.89
CA LYS A 80 32.14 -12.41 -7.33
C LYS A 80 33.31 -13.27 -7.80
N GLY A 81 33.41 -14.49 -7.29
CA GLY A 81 34.51 -15.43 -7.57
C GLY A 81 35.82 -15.15 -6.81
N GLU A 82 35.90 -14.08 -6.02
CA GLU A 82 37.11 -13.76 -5.26
C GLU A 82 37.37 -14.81 -4.17
N ARG A 83 38.64 -15.18 -3.99
CA ARG A 83 39.10 -15.95 -2.83
C ARG A 83 40.10 -15.13 -2.03
N ALA A 84 39.86 -14.98 -0.73
CA ALA A 84 40.68 -14.18 0.16
C ALA A 84 40.85 -14.85 1.52
N ILE A 85 41.99 -14.56 2.17
CA ILE A 85 42.21 -14.88 3.57
C ILE A 85 41.78 -13.68 4.41
N LEU A 86 40.91 -13.92 5.39
CA LEU A 86 40.52 -12.96 6.41
C LEU A 86 41.17 -13.35 7.74
N THR A 87 42.00 -12.46 8.29
CA THR A 87 42.55 -12.59 9.64
C THR A 87 41.71 -11.72 10.58
N CYS A 88 41.08 -12.37 11.56
CA CYS A 88 40.00 -11.82 12.38
C CYS A 88 40.41 -11.82 13.85
N LYS A 89 40.62 -10.65 14.44
CA LYS A 89 40.86 -10.52 15.89
C LYS A 89 39.62 -10.89 16.70
N PRO A 90 39.79 -11.29 17.98
CA PRO A 90 38.68 -11.74 18.82
C PRO A 90 37.54 -10.74 18.97
N GLU A 91 37.80 -9.43 18.98
CA GLU A 91 36.79 -8.37 19.09
C GLU A 91 35.80 -8.35 17.90
N TYR A 92 36.23 -8.89 16.76
CA TYR A 92 35.47 -9.04 15.53
C TYR A 92 35.02 -10.49 15.28
N ALA A 93 35.35 -11.41 16.18
CA ALA A 93 35.02 -12.83 16.14
C ALA A 93 34.19 -13.25 17.37
N TYR A 94 34.68 -14.18 18.20
CA TYR A 94 33.97 -14.74 19.35
C TYR A 94 34.39 -14.14 20.71
N GLY A 95 35.31 -13.17 20.70
CA GLY A 95 35.74 -12.43 21.89
C GLY A 95 36.28 -13.30 23.02
N PHE A 96 36.15 -12.80 24.25
CA PHE A 96 36.59 -13.48 25.47
C PHE A 96 35.91 -14.83 25.70
N ASN A 97 34.67 -14.99 25.27
CA ASN A 97 33.93 -16.23 25.51
C ASN A 97 34.38 -17.38 24.60
N GLY A 98 34.96 -17.07 23.43
CA GLY A 98 35.25 -18.07 22.41
C GLY A 98 33.99 -18.79 21.93
N SER A 99 34.17 -19.99 21.38
CA SER A 99 33.09 -20.93 21.09
C SER A 99 33.56 -22.35 21.43
N PRO A 100 33.58 -22.71 22.74
CA PRO A 100 34.05 -24.01 23.18
C PRO A 100 33.24 -25.17 22.57
N PRO A 101 33.87 -26.36 22.35
CA PRO A 101 35.26 -26.69 22.68
C PRO A 101 36.28 -26.30 21.60
N THR A 102 35.83 -25.85 20.43
CA THR A 102 36.69 -25.72 19.23
C THR A 102 37.41 -24.38 19.13
N ILE A 103 36.78 -23.30 19.58
CA ILE A 103 37.35 -21.94 19.52
C ILE A 103 37.65 -21.46 20.94
N PRO A 104 38.91 -21.25 21.32
CA PRO A 104 39.28 -20.80 22.65
C PRO A 104 38.92 -19.33 22.90
N SER A 105 39.03 -18.92 24.16
CA SER A 105 38.90 -17.53 24.59
C SER A 105 39.91 -16.63 23.86
N ASN A 106 39.46 -15.45 23.40
CA ASN A 106 40.29 -14.43 22.75
C ASN A 106 41.10 -14.94 21.53
N ALA A 107 40.56 -15.92 20.80
CA ALA A 107 41.22 -16.47 19.63
C ALA A 107 41.19 -15.50 18.44
N THR A 108 42.36 -15.30 17.81
CA THR A 108 42.45 -14.78 16.45
C THR A 108 42.17 -15.92 15.47
N LEU A 109 41.29 -15.68 14.50
CA LEU A 109 40.87 -16.68 13.52
C LEU A 109 41.37 -16.31 12.14
N LYS A 110 41.70 -17.32 11.33
CA LYS A 110 41.95 -17.15 9.90
C LYS A 110 40.89 -17.88 9.12
N PHE A 111 40.31 -17.21 8.13
CA PHE A 111 39.33 -17.80 7.22
C PHE A 111 39.82 -17.66 5.79
N ASP A 112 40.02 -18.77 5.11
CA ASP A 112 40.15 -18.82 3.66
C ASP A 112 38.76 -18.90 3.06
N VAL A 113 38.26 -17.79 2.51
CA VAL A 113 36.89 -17.63 2.03
C VAL A 113 36.89 -17.42 0.52
N GLU A 114 35.94 -18.02 -0.17
CA GLU A 114 35.66 -17.83 -1.59
C GLU A 114 34.19 -17.42 -1.77
N LEU A 115 33.97 -16.25 -2.37
CA LEU A 115 32.63 -15.74 -2.65
C LEU A 115 32.14 -16.32 -3.99
N LEU A 116 31.21 -17.26 -3.94
CA LEU A 116 30.74 -17.96 -5.13
C LEU A 116 29.67 -17.15 -5.87
N ASP A 117 28.64 -16.69 -5.14
CA ASP A 117 27.52 -15.95 -5.71
C ASP A 117 26.72 -15.21 -4.63
N TRP A 118 25.73 -14.43 -5.05
CA TRP A 118 24.68 -13.90 -4.18
C TRP A 118 23.36 -13.74 -4.92
N MET A 119 22.27 -13.66 -4.16
CA MET A 119 20.96 -13.22 -4.66
C MET A 119 20.77 -11.76 -4.29
N GLY A 120 20.24 -10.95 -5.23
CA GLY A 120 20.02 -9.52 -5.03
C GLY A 120 19.13 -9.20 -3.82
N GLU A 121 19.23 -7.96 -3.34
CA GLU A 121 18.41 -7.44 -2.25
C GLU A 121 17.11 -6.87 -2.82
N TYR A 122 15.95 -7.37 -2.38
CA TYR A 122 14.67 -6.73 -2.68
C TYR A 122 14.47 -5.50 -1.80
N LEU A 123 14.30 -4.34 -2.43
CA LEU A 123 14.19 -3.04 -1.76
C LEU A 123 12.75 -2.71 -1.34
N ASN A 124 11.78 -3.54 -1.72
CA ASN A 124 10.37 -3.38 -1.42
C ASN A 124 9.68 -4.73 -1.15
N GLU A 125 8.54 -4.70 -0.44
CA GLU A 125 7.85 -5.90 0.04
C GLU A 125 7.34 -6.81 -1.07
N ASP A 126 6.89 -6.23 -2.19
CA ASP A 126 6.36 -6.98 -3.33
C ASP A 126 7.44 -7.47 -4.31
N LYS A 127 8.72 -7.30 -3.96
CA LYS A 127 9.87 -7.76 -4.75
C LYS A 127 9.83 -7.24 -6.19
N GLY A 128 9.42 -5.98 -6.35
CA GLY A 128 9.37 -5.26 -7.61
C GLY A 128 10.66 -4.53 -7.96
N ILE A 129 11.49 -4.27 -6.95
CA ILE A 129 12.75 -3.53 -7.08
C ILE A 129 13.84 -4.37 -6.45
N GLU A 130 14.81 -4.78 -7.25
CA GLU A 130 15.94 -5.61 -6.81
C GLU A 130 17.25 -4.86 -7.01
N ARG A 131 18.03 -4.72 -5.95
CA ARG A 131 19.43 -4.31 -6.04
C ARG A 131 20.27 -5.56 -6.29
N VAL A 132 20.74 -5.70 -7.52
CA VAL A 132 21.47 -6.90 -7.94
C VAL A 132 22.89 -6.87 -7.42
N GLU A 133 23.55 -5.73 -7.52
CA GLU A 133 24.94 -5.56 -7.11
C GLU A 133 25.24 -4.12 -6.73
N THR A 134 26.21 -3.95 -5.84
CA THR A 134 26.80 -2.65 -5.55
C THR A 134 28.09 -2.53 -6.36
N LEU A 135 28.19 -1.49 -7.18
CA LEU A 135 29.36 -1.20 -8.02
C LEU A 135 30.39 -0.37 -7.25
N THR A 136 29.92 0.64 -6.53
CA THR A 136 30.73 1.48 -5.65
C THR A 136 30.05 1.58 -4.30
N ARG A 137 30.80 1.27 -3.23
CA ARG A 137 30.27 1.34 -1.87
C ARG A 137 30.08 2.79 -1.44
N GLY A 138 28.89 3.10 -0.95
CA GLY A 138 28.65 4.42 -0.38
C GLY A 138 29.30 4.59 1.00
N VAL A 139 29.48 5.85 1.37
CA VAL A 139 30.10 6.30 2.62
C VAL A 139 29.06 6.81 3.60
N GLY A 140 29.36 6.64 4.89
CA GLY A 140 28.50 7.08 5.99
C GLY A 140 27.33 6.13 6.28
N PHE A 141 26.47 6.60 7.18
CA PHE A 141 25.32 5.84 7.69
C PHE A 141 23.96 6.44 7.29
N LEU A 142 23.96 7.68 6.80
CA LEU A 142 22.74 8.37 6.43
C LEU A 142 22.30 7.95 5.03
N THR A 143 20.99 7.85 4.86
CA THR A 143 20.33 7.70 3.56
C THR A 143 19.35 8.85 3.33
N PRO A 144 19.02 9.16 2.06
CA PRO A 144 17.97 10.11 1.69
C PRO A 144 16.61 9.73 2.29
N ASN A 145 15.76 10.74 2.54
CA ASN A 145 14.36 10.57 2.98
C ASN A 145 13.39 11.25 2.00
N ASP A 146 12.09 10.99 2.11
CA ASP A 146 11.06 11.67 1.31
C ASP A 146 11.22 13.19 1.37
N GLY A 147 11.24 13.83 0.19
CA GLY A 147 11.50 15.26 0.01
C GLY A 147 12.98 15.65 -0.09
N ALA A 148 13.92 14.75 0.22
CA ALA A 148 15.35 15.05 0.17
C ALA A 148 15.77 15.47 -1.24
N ARG A 149 16.65 16.47 -1.33
CA ARG A 149 17.27 16.86 -2.60
C ARG A 149 18.38 15.86 -2.90
N VAL A 150 18.33 15.20 -4.05
CA VAL A 150 19.35 14.26 -4.51
C VAL A 150 19.96 14.74 -5.82
N GLU A 151 21.26 14.48 -5.96
CA GLU A 151 22.01 14.62 -7.20
C GLU A 151 22.52 13.22 -7.56
N ILE A 152 22.07 12.71 -8.70
CA ILE A 152 22.40 11.35 -9.14
C ILE A 152 22.90 11.35 -10.58
N HIS A 153 23.69 10.34 -10.90
CA HIS A 153 23.92 9.91 -12.27
C HIS A 153 23.04 8.68 -12.54
N LEU A 154 22.29 8.72 -13.64
CA LEU A 154 21.27 7.73 -13.97
C LEU A 154 21.52 7.16 -15.36
N THR A 155 21.74 5.85 -15.44
CA THR A 155 21.87 5.12 -16.70
C THR A 155 20.79 4.05 -16.79
N GLY A 156 19.86 4.18 -17.72
CA GLY A 156 18.76 3.25 -17.96
C GLY A 156 19.07 2.30 -19.11
N ILE A 157 18.85 1.00 -18.88
CA ILE A 157 19.18 -0.08 -19.80
C ILE A 157 17.95 -0.97 -20.03
N TYR A 158 17.67 -1.29 -21.29
CA TYR A 158 16.59 -2.21 -21.67
C TYR A 158 17.06 -3.14 -22.79
N ASN A 159 16.91 -4.46 -22.59
CA ASN A 159 17.41 -5.49 -23.50
C ASN A 159 18.89 -5.30 -23.91
N GLY A 160 19.73 -4.87 -22.96
CA GLY A 160 21.16 -4.61 -23.17
C GLY A 160 21.49 -3.28 -23.85
N ASN A 161 20.50 -2.47 -24.24
CA ASN A 161 20.71 -1.16 -24.84
C ASN A 161 20.47 -0.05 -23.81
N THR A 162 21.41 0.88 -23.70
CA THR A 162 21.24 2.09 -22.91
C THR A 162 20.25 3.02 -23.60
N PHE A 163 19.15 3.37 -22.94
CA PHE A 163 18.12 4.29 -23.46
C PHE A 163 18.18 5.67 -22.81
N GLU A 164 18.79 5.80 -21.63
CA GLU A 164 19.12 7.09 -21.03
C GLU A 164 20.45 7.01 -20.28
N ASP A 165 21.21 8.11 -20.27
CA ASP A 165 22.44 8.27 -19.52
C ASP A 165 22.67 9.75 -19.23
N ARG A 166 22.44 10.18 -17.98
CA ARG A 166 22.44 11.59 -17.61
C ARG A 166 22.58 11.83 -16.12
N ASP A 167 23.09 13.01 -15.78
CA ASP A 167 22.98 13.56 -14.44
C ASP A 167 21.62 14.21 -14.23
N VAL A 168 21.02 13.98 -13.07
CA VAL A 168 19.73 14.56 -12.71
C VAL A 168 19.69 14.92 -11.23
N ALA A 169 19.14 16.10 -10.96
CA ALA A 169 18.95 16.60 -9.61
C ALA A 169 17.47 16.88 -9.35
N PHE A 170 16.89 16.18 -8.38
CA PHE A 170 15.46 16.25 -8.09
C PHE A 170 15.19 16.04 -6.60
N ASN A 171 13.94 16.21 -6.17
CA ASN A 171 13.53 15.95 -4.80
C ASN A 171 12.83 14.59 -4.75
N ILE A 172 13.21 13.71 -3.83
CA ILE A 172 12.56 12.42 -3.65
C ILE A 172 11.06 12.62 -3.41
N GLY A 173 10.24 11.88 -4.16
CA GLY A 173 8.78 11.99 -4.21
C GLY A 173 8.27 12.81 -5.41
N GLU A 174 9.17 13.46 -6.14
CA GLU A 174 8.92 14.31 -7.31
C GLU A 174 9.74 13.88 -8.54
N GLY A 175 10.31 12.68 -8.54
CA GLY A 175 11.16 12.17 -9.62
C GLY A 175 10.49 12.15 -10.99
N SER A 176 9.16 11.98 -11.04
CA SER A 176 8.37 12.08 -12.27
C SER A 176 8.54 13.40 -13.01
N GLU A 177 8.84 14.51 -12.32
CA GLU A 177 9.11 15.81 -12.98
C GLU A 177 10.40 15.79 -13.79
N SER A 178 11.32 14.91 -13.41
CA SER A 178 12.64 14.77 -14.03
C SER A 178 12.75 13.48 -14.83
N ASN A 179 11.61 12.89 -15.22
CA ASN A 179 11.51 11.60 -15.93
C ASN A 179 12.24 10.46 -15.20
N VAL A 180 12.23 10.47 -13.87
CA VAL A 180 12.79 9.38 -13.04
C VAL A 180 11.67 8.43 -12.66
N VAL A 181 11.88 7.13 -12.88
CA VAL A 181 10.88 6.11 -12.56
C VAL A 181 10.73 5.91 -11.04
N PRO A 182 9.53 5.57 -10.53
CA PRO A 182 9.29 5.42 -9.09
C PRO A 182 10.22 4.43 -8.39
N GLY A 183 10.62 3.36 -9.09
CA GLY A 183 11.52 2.36 -8.53
C GLY A 183 12.91 2.90 -8.19
N VAL A 184 13.41 3.88 -8.96
CA VAL A 184 14.68 4.56 -8.66
C VAL A 184 14.53 5.42 -7.41
N GLU A 185 13.41 6.15 -7.25
CA GLU A 185 13.17 6.96 -6.05
C GLU A 185 13.13 6.09 -4.78
N ILE A 186 12.39 4.99 -4.82
CA ILE A 186 12.30 4.04 -3.69
C ILE A 186 13.67 3.43 -3.38
N ALA A 187 14.45 3.11 -4.42
CA ALA A 187 15.78 2.56 -4.24
C ALA A 187 16.72 3.57 -3.55
N LEU A 188 16.68 4.84 -3.94
CA LEU A 188 17.55 5.90 -3.41
C LEU A 188 17.38 6.13 -1.90
N GLU A 189 16.21 5.88 -1.32
CA GLU A 189 16.02 5.94 0.14
C GLU A 189 16.87 4.91 0.90
N LYS A 190 17.39 3.91 0.20
CA LYS A 190 18.27 2.85 0.69
C LYS A 190 19.71 2.99 0.21
N PHE A 191 20.06 4.09 -0.46
CA PHE A 191 21.43 4.35 -0.91
C PHE A 191 22.20 5.17 0.13
N LYS A 192 23.51 4.94 0.19
CA LYS A 192 24.45 5.77 0.92
C LYS A 192 25.09 6.81 0.00
N ASN A 193 25.70 7.83 0.59
CA ASN A 193 26.37 8.88 -0.19
C ASN A 193 27.50 8.29 -1.04
N HIS A 194 27.65 8.70 -2.30
CA HIS A 194 28.59 8.13 -3.28
C HIS A 194 28.39 6.63 -3.60
N GLU A 195 27.25 6.03 -3.24
CA GLU A 195 26.94 4.65 -3.63
C GLU A 195 26.57 4.59 -5.11
N SER A 196 27.10 3.59 -5.81
CA SER A 196 26.66 3.21 -7.14
C SER A 196 26.18 1.75 -7.11
N SER A 197 24.98 1.49 -7.59
CA SER A 197 24.36 0.17 -7.54
C SER A 197 23.53 -0.10 -8.81
N ARG A 198 23.50 -1.37 -9.23
CA ARG A 198 22.67 -1.84 -10.34
C ARG A 198 21.34 -2.37 -9.82
N LEU A 199 20.26 -1.91 -10.44
CA LEU A 199 18.88 -2.18 -10.07
C LEU A 199 18.15 -2.88 -11.21
N ILE A 200 17.33 -3.87 -10.89
CA ILE A 200 16.30 -4.42 -11.77
C ILE A 200 14.95 -3.93 -11.26
N ILE A 201 14.19 -3.25 -12.12
CA ILE A 201 12.92 -2.62 -11.77
C ILE A 201 11.82 -3.21 -12.64
N LYS A 202 10.85 -3.90 -12.01
CA LYS A 202 9.68 -4.45 -12.71
C LYS A 202 8.77 -3.34 -13.24
N GLY A 203 8.03 -3.63 -14.31
CA GLY A 203 7.14 -2.70 -15.00
C GLY A 203 6.30 -1.79 -14.10
N LYS A 204 5.67 -2.34 -13.06
CA LYS A 204 4.89 -1.60 -12.04
C LYS A 204 5.63 -0.39 -11.44
N TYR A 205 6.94 -0.49 -11.25
CA TYR A 205 7.80 0.53 -10.66
C TYR A 205 8.68 1.26 -11.69
N ALA A 206 8.60 0.85 -12.95
CA ALA A 206 9.27 1.46 -14.09
C ALA A 206 8.28 2.37 -14.84
N PHE A 207 7.89 1.98 -16.06
CA PHE A 207 7.01 2.76 -16.94
C PHE A 207 5.53 2.32 -16.90
N GLY A 208 5.18 1.37 -16.03
CA GLY A 208 3.82 0.87 -15.83
C GLY A 208 3.16 0.32 -17.10
N SER A 209 1.84 0.30 -17.10
CA SER A 209 1.03 -0.21 -18.22
C SER A 209 1.02 0.69 -19.47
N THR A 210 1.58 1.89 -19.39
CA THR A 210 1.71 2.80 -20.53
C THR A 210 2.98 2.50 -21.33
N GLY A 211 4.05 2.04 -20.67
CA GLY A 211 5.38 1.98 -21.26
C GLY A 211 5.97 3.37 -21.49
N SER A 212 7.08 3.44 -22.24
CA SER A 212 7.68 4.69 -22.71
C SER A 212 7.85 4.63 -24.23
N PRO A 213 6.97 5.28 -25.00
CA PRO A 213 7.13 5.41 -26.45
C PRO A 213 8.43 6.14 -26.82
N GLU A 214 8.87 7.12 -26.02
CA GLU A 214 10.10 7.89 -26.23
C GLU A 214 11.34 6.98 -26.22
N PHE A 215 11.37 6.01 -25.31
CA PHE A 215 12.49 5.08 -25.16
C PHE A 215 12.26 3.73 -25.85
N ASN A 216 11.17 3.57 -26.60
CA ASN A 216 10.73 2.29 -27.17
C ASN A 216 10.59 1.16 -26.14
N ILE A 217 10.12 1.50 -24.94
CA ILE A 217 9.91 0.55 -23.85
C ILE A 217 8.43 0.16 -23.82
N PRO A 218 8.10 -1.14 -23.95
CA PRO A 218 6.72 -1.59 -23.96
C PRO A 218 6.07 -1.49 -22.56
N PRO A 219 4.72 -1.53 -22.50
CA PRO A 219 3.98 -1.68 -21.25
C PRO A 219 4.52 -2.81 -20.37
N ASP A 220 4.58 -2.54 -19.07
CA ASP A 220 4.98 -3.47 -18.01
C ASP A 220 6.38 -4.10 -18.17
N ALA A 221 7.23 -3.51 -19.01
CA ALA A 221 8.60 -3.95 -19.21
C ALA A 221 9.45 -3.83 -17.94
N THR A 222 10.23 -4.87 -17.65
CA THR A 222 11.32 -4.81 -16.67
C THR A 222 12.51 -4.10 -17.30
N VAL A 223 13.08 -3.13 -16.58
CA VAL A 223 14.23 -2.35 -17.02
C VAL A 223 15.35 -2.44 -15.98
N GLU A 224 16.57 -2.23 -16.43
CA GLU A 224 17.75 -2.14 -15.58
C GLU A 224 18.15 -0.68 -15.43
N TYR A 225 18.62 -0.32 -14.23
CA TYR A 225 19.19 0.99 -13.97
C TYR A 225 20.50 0.86 -13.21
N VAL A 226 21.52 1.57 -13.68
CA VAL A 226 22.70 1.86 -12.88
C VAL A 226 22.52 3.26 -12.32
N VAL A 227 22.49 3.36 -10.99
CA VAL A 227 22.27 4.63 -10.29
C VAL A 227 23.50 4.91 -9.45
N THR A 228 24.04 6.11 -9.56
CA THR A 228 25.08 6.62 -8.68
C THR A 228 24.54 7.81 -7.91
N LEU A 229 24.46 7.68 -6.58
CA LEU A 229 24.07 8.78 -5.70
C LEU A 229 25.30 9.66 -5.42
N ASN A 230 25.42 10.78 -6.12
CA ASN A 230 26.57 11.68 -5.97
C ASN A 230 26.50 12.45 -4.64
N LYS A 231 25.33 13.00 -4.33
CA LYS A 231 25.11 13.80 -3.12
C LYS A 231 23.62 13.83 -2.77
N PHE A 232 23.32 14.02 -1.48
CA PHE A 232 21.96 14.36 -1.06
C PHE A 232 21.94 15.32 0.13
N GLU A 233 20.82 16.03 0.27
CA GLU A 233 20.46 16.85 1.40
C GLU A 233 19.11 16.39 1.95
N LYS A 234 19.09 15.91 3.21
CA LYS A 234 17.86 15.41 3.84
C LYS A 234 16.89 16.54 4.11
N THR A 235 15.61 16.26 3.95
CA THR A 235 14.57 17.14 4.50
C THR A 235 14.52 16.97 6.01
N LYS A 236 14.42 18.09 6.74
CA LYS A 236 14.18 18.07 8.18
C LYS A 236 12.87 17.31 8.46
N ALA A 237 12.86 16.45 9.46
CA ALA A 237 11.63 15.81 9.89
C ALA A 237 10.71 16.82 10.58
N SER A 238 9.39 16.60 10.55
CA SER A 238 8.41 17.50 11.17
C SER A 238 8.70 17.76 12.65
N TRP A 239 9.15 16.77 13.41
CA TRP A 239 9.50 16.94 14.84
C TRP A 239 10.78 17.77 15.08
N ALA A 240 11.64 17.89 14.07
CA ALA A 240 12.89 18.66 14.15
C ALA A 240 12.73 20.11 13.67
N MET A 241 11.57 20.46 13.11
CA MET A 241 11.22 21.81 12.71
C MET A 241 10.52 22.53 13.85
N ASP A 242 10.86 23.81 14.04
CA ASP A 242 10.08 24.67 14.92
C ASP A 242 8.73 25.06 14.28
N ARG A 243 7.87 25.73 15.06
CA ARG A 243 6.53 26.10 14.61
C ARG A 243 6.55 27.14 13.49
N ALA A 244 7.49 28.09 13.53
CA ALA A 244 7.62 29.13 12.52
C ALA A 244 8.11 28.52 11.19
N GLU A 245 9.12 27.65 11.26
CA GLU A 245 9.62 26.87 10.13
C GLU A 245 8.51 26.02 9.50
N LYS A 246 7.66 25.36 10.30
CA LYS A 246 6.53 24.57 9.78
C LYS A 246 5.53 25.42 8.99
N ILE A 247 5.23 26.63 9.46
CA ILE A 247 4.32 27.55 8.78
C ILE A 247 4.95 28.04 7.48
N GLU A 248 6.21 28.46 7.50
CA GLU A 248 6.95 28.90 6.32
C GLU A 248 7.05 27.79 5.26
N GLN A 249 7.43 26.57 5.66
CA GLN A 249 7.47 25.41 4.76
C GLN A 249 6.08 25.07 4.20
N SER A 250 5.02 25.23 5.00
CA SER A 250 3.65 25.00 4.55
C SER A 250 3.21 26.02 3.48
N GLU A 251 3.66 27.27 3.58
CA GLU A 251 3.42 28.29 2.55
C GLU A 251 4.13 27.94 1.24
N ILE A 252 5.41 27.53 1.32
CA ILE A 252 6.18 27.07 0.15
C ILE A 252 5.48 25.87 -0.52
N PHE A 253 5.04 24.88 0.26
CA PHE A 253 4.33 23.71 -0.29
C PHE A 253 2.98 24.08 -0.91
N LYS A 254 2.27 25.08 -0.36
CA LYS A 254 1.01 25.56 -0.94
C LYS A 254 1.24 26.18 -2.32
N GLU A 255 2.30 26.96 -2.48
CA GLU A 255 2.69 27.56 -3.76
C GLU A 255 3.10 26.49 -4.78
N GLN A 256 3.97 25.56 -4.38
CA GLN A 256 4.38 24.43 -5.21
C GLN A 256 3.18 23.58 -5.65
N GLY A 257 2.28 23.24 -4.73
CA GLY A 257 1.05 22.49 -5.05
C GLY A 257 0.17 23.22 -6.05
N THR A 258 0.09 24.55 -5.95
CA THR A 258 -0.68 25.38 -6.89
C THR A 258 -0.05 25.39 -8.28
N LYS A 259 1.29 25.47 -8.36
CA LYS A 259 2.03 25.35 -9.62
C LYS A 259 1.82 23.99 -10.29
N TYR A 260 1.87 22.90 -9.52
CA TYR A 260 1.59 21.56 -10.05
C TYR A 260 0.14 21.39 -10.50
N PHE A 261 -0.81 21.96 -9.76
CA PHE A 261 -2.22 21.94 -10.15
C PHE A 261 -2.46 22.65 -11.49
N GLN A 262 -1.86 23.84 -11.68
CA GLN A 262 -1.93 24.59 -12.94
C GLN A 262 -1.29 23.82 -14.11
N SER A 263 -0.25 23.04 -13.83
CA SER A 263 0.42 22.18 -14.81
C SER A 263 -0.33 20.88 -15.09
N GLY A 264 -1.52 20.66 -14.49
CA GLY A 264 -2.32 19.45 -14.65
C GLY A 264 -1.82 18.23 -13.87
N LYS A 265 -0.79 18.40 -13.02
CA LYS A 265 -0.13 17.32 -12.27
C LYS A 265 -0.75 17.15 -10.89
N TYR A 266 -1.97 16.61 -10.88
CA TYR A 266 -2.81 16.58 -9.68
C TYR A 266 -2.26 15.69 -8.55
N ASP A 267 -1.61 14.57 -8.86
CA ASP A 267 -1.00 13.69 -7.85
C ASP A 267 0.14 14.37 -7.08
N LEU A 268 1.02 15.07 -7.79
CA LEU A 268 2.11 15.84 -7.17
C LEU A 268 1.56 17.00 -6.33
N ALA A 269 0.54 17.70 -6.84
CA ALA A 269 -0.15 18.74 -6.08
C ALA A 269 -0.73 18.19 -4.76
N LEU A 270 -1.37 17.01 -4.80
CA LEU A 270 -1.88 16.32 -3.62
C LEU A 270 -0.78 15.97 -2.63
N LYS A 271 0.37 15.45 -3.07
CA LYS A 271 1.51 15.18 -2.19
C LYS A 271 1.92 16.44 -1.42
N LYS A 272 2.00 17.60 -2.09
CA LYS A 272 2.34 18.88 -1.44
C LYS A 272 1.30 19.32 -0.42
N TYR A 273 0.01 19.27 -0.77
CA TYR A 273 -1.05 19.64 0.17
C TYR A 273 -1.14 18.69 1.38
N LYS A 274 -0.90 17.39 1.18
CA LYS A 274 -0.81 16.42 2.28
C LYS A 274 0.33 16.72 3.25
N LYS A 275 1.51 17.14 2.76
CA LYS A 275 2.63 17.56 3.65
C LYS A 275 2.22 18.70 4.58
N ILE A 276 1.46 19.68 4.08
CA ILE A 276 0.91 20.78 4.91
C ILE A 276 -0.01 20.23 6.00
N GLN A 277 -0.89 19.29 5.67
CA GLN A 277 -1.82 18.69 6.63
C GLN A 277 -1.04 17.95 7.73
N THR A 278 -0.04 17.15 7.35
CA THR A 278 0.82 16.44 8.30
C THR A 278 1.58 17.37 9.24
N PHE A 279 2.01 18.55 8.75
CA PHE A 279 2.75 19.51 9.57
C PHE A 279 1.88 20.28 10.55
N LEU A 280 0.62 20.56 10.20
CA LEU A 280 -0.22 21.52 10.92
C LEU A 280 -1.41 20.89 11.68
N GLU A 281 -1.86 19.67 11.34
CA GLU A 281 -3.08 19.08 11.89
C GLU A 281 -2.98 18.77 13.39
N ASN A 282 -1.82 18.28 13.85
CA ASN A 282 -1.59 17.86 15.24
C ASN A 282 -0.99 18.96 16.13
N GLU A 283 -0.71 20.15 15.59
CA GLU A 283 -0.12 21.23 16.37
C GLU A 283 -1.18 21.88 17.27
N THR A 284 -0.79 22.21 18.50
CA THR A 284 -1.62 22.98 19.43
C THR A 284 -0.91 24.31 19.72
N ASP A 285 -1.56 25.39 19.30
CA ASP A 285 -1.05 26.75 19.46
C ASP A 285 -1.86 27.49 20.54
N THR A 286 -1.20 28.40 21.24
CA THR A 286 -1.80 29.24 22.28
C THR A 286 -2.02 30.67 21.82
N ASP A 287 -1.38 31.10 20.73
CA ASP A 287 -1.51 32.44 20.15
C ASP A 287 -2.60 32.46 19.07
N ASP A 288 -3.63 33.29 19.28
CA ASP A 288 -4.76 33.45 18.38
C ASP A 288 -4.37 33.84 16.95
N ALA A 289 -3.32 34.64 16.77
CA ALA A 289 -2.86 35.05 15.44
C ALA A 289 -2.30 33.84 14.66
N VAL A 290 -1.48 33.02 15.33
CA VAL A 290 -0.87 31.81 14.78
C VAL A 290 -1.94 30.76 14.50
N ILE A 291 -2.90 30.58 15.42
CA ILE A 291 -4.05 29.69 15.22
C ILE A 291 -4.82 30.07 13.96
N LYS A 292 -5.06 31.37 13.74
CA LYS A 292 -5.78 31.86 12.56
C LYS A 292 -5.00 31.60 11.27
N GLN A 293 -3.69 31.87 11.25
CA GLN A 293 -2.83 31.58 10.09
C GLN A 293 -2.79 30.09 9.78
N ARG A 294 -2.59 29.24 10.81
CA ARG A 294 -2.59 27.79 10.69
C ARG A 294 -3.91 27.26 10.14
N LYS A 295 -5.05 27.68 10.72
CA LYS A 295 -6.39 27.29 10.23
C LYS A 295 -6.60 27.72 8.79
N ALA A 296 -6.18 28.92 8.40
CA ALA A 296 -6.27 29.39 7.02
C ALA A 296 -5.45 28.53 6.05
N LEU A 297 -4.24 28.12 6.44
CA LEU A 297 -3.39 27.23 5.63
C LEU A 297 -3.97 25.81 5.52
N LEU A 298 -4.45 25.23 6.63
CA LEU A 298 -5.12 23.94 6.64
C LEU A 298 -6.39 23.96 5.77
N LEU A 299 -7.23 24.98 5.93
CA LEU A 299 -8.44 25.16 5.14
C LEU A 299 -8.13 25.25 3.64
N ALA A 300 -7.13 26.04 3.27
CA ALA A 300 -6.68 26.14 1.88
C ALA A 300 -6.14 24.81 1.34
N SER A 301 -5.36 24.08 2.14
CA SER A 301 -4.82 22.76 1.79
C SER A 301 -5.93 21.74 1.55
N TYR A 302 -6.89 21.61 2.46
CA TYR A 302 -8.02 20.69 2.32
C TYR A 302 -8.91 21.05 1.15
N CYS A 303 -9.22 22.34 0.98
CA CYS A 303 -9.97 22.82 -0.18
C CYS A 303 -9.26 22.42 -1.47
N ASN A 304 -7.98 22.73 -1.62
CA ASN A 304 -7.23 22.43 -2.85
C ASN A 304 -7.07 20.93 -3.08
N SER A 305 -6.90 20.14 -2.01
CA SER A 305 -6.87 18.67 -2.09
C SER A 305 -8.20 18.12 -2.63
N ALA A 306 -9.34 18.60 -2.11
CA ALA A 306 -10.66 18.21 -2.62
C ALA A 306 -10.80 18.51 -4.12
N LEU A 307 -10.29 19.66 -4.58
CA LEU A 307 -10.30 20.00 -6.00
C LEU A 307 -9.43 19.06 -6.83
N CYS A 308 -8.24 18.68 -6.35
CA CYS A 308 -7.36 17.73 -7.03
C CYS A 308 -8.04 16.35 -7.14
N TYR A 309 -8.62 15.85 -6.06
CA TYR A 309 -9.35 14.57 -6.07
C TYR A 309 -10.55 14.58 -7.01
N LEU A 310 -11.30 15.68 -7.09
CA LEU A 310 -12.37 15.83 -8.09
C LEU A 310 -11.84 15.73 -9.54
N LYS A 311 -10.65 16.24 -9.83
CA LYS A 311 -10.02 16.11 -11.15
C LYS A 311 -9.55 14.68 -11.44
N LEU A 312 -9.08 13.97 -10.41
CA LEU A 312 -8.71 12.56 -10.48
C LEU A 312 -9.93 11.61 -10.44
N LYS A 313 -11.14 12.14 -10.27
CA LYS A 313 -12.40 11.39 -10.10
C LYS A 313 -12.43 10.47 -8.87
N ASP A 314 -11.58 10.73 -7.89
CA ASP A 314 -11.67 10.10 -6.58
C ASP A 314 -12.67 10.87 -5.71
N TYR A 315 -13.95 10.54 -5.88
CA TYR A 315 -15.03 11.25 -5.21
C TYR A 315 -15.10 10.97 -3.70
N SER A 316 -14.60 9.81 -3.25
CA SER A 316 -14.58 9.46 -1.83
C SER A 316 -13.61 10.36 -1.07
N GLU A 317 -12.38 10.45 -1.56
CA GLU A 317 -11.35 11.28 -0.93
C GLU A 317 -11.64 12.78 -1.09
N ALA A 318 -12.26 13.18 -2.21
CA ALA A 318 -12.75 14.55 -2.38
C ALA A 318 -13.77 14.94 -1.30
N LYS A 319 -14.73 14.05 -1.00
CA LYS A 319 -15.73 14.25 0.07
C LYS A 319 -15.04 14.37 1.43
N ASN A 320 -14.11 13.47 1.75
CA ASN A 320 -13.40 13.45 3.02
C ASN A 320 -12.59 14.75 3.24
N ALA A 321 -11.83 15.18 2.25
CA ALA A 321 -11.07 16.42 2.30
C ALA A 321 -11.98 17.65 2.44
N ALA A 322 -13.11 17.70 1.73
CA ALA A 322 -14.04 18.81 1.84
C ALA A 322 -14.78 18.84 3.20
N THR A 323 -15.08 17.68 3.79
CA THR A 323 -15.64 17.62 5.16
C THR A 323 -14.64 18.15 6.19
N LYS A 324 -13.35 17.75 6.13
CA LYS A 324 -12.31 18.32 7.00
C LYS A 324 -12.16 19.83 6.83
N ALA A 325 -12.31 20.36 5.61
CA ALA A 325 -12.34 21.81 5.39
C ALA A 325 -13.53 22.48 6.10
N LEU A 326 -14.71 21.85 6.11
CA LEU A 326 -15.92 22.37 6.75
C LEU A 326 -15.90 22.26 8.28
N GLU A 327 -15.14 21.31 8.83
CA GLU A 327 -14.87 21.26 10.28
C GLU A 327 -14.06 22.48 10.75
N LEU A 328 -13.22 23.05 9.87
CA LEU A 328 -12.45 24.27 10.14
C LEU A 328 -13.26 25.54 9.89
N ASP A 329 -14.07 25.55 8.83
CA ASP A 329 -14.95 26.65 8.44
C ASP A 329 -16.24 26.12 7.83
N GLU A 330 -17.28 26.02 8.66
CA GLU A 330 -18.59 25.46 8.27
C GLU A 330 -19.25 26.23 7.12
N LYS A 331 -18.95 27.52 6.99
CA LYS A 331 -19.55 28.41 5.99
C LYS A 331 -18.68 28.58 4.76
N ASN A 332 -17.68 27.72 4.56
CA ASN A 332 -16.81 27.83 3.41
C ASN A 332 -17.52 27.46 2.10
N GLU A 333 -17.78 28.47 1.26
CA GLU A 333 -18.45 28.31 -0.04
C GLU A 333 -17.75 27.26 -0.93
N LYS A 334 -16.41 27.31 -1.01
CA LYS A 334 -15.63 26.42 -1.89
C LYS A 334 -15.70 24.97 -1.42
N ALA A 335 -15.61 24.74 -0.11
CA ALA A 335 -15.68 23.40 0.46
C ALA A 335 -17.08 22.79 0.30
N LEU A 336 -18.15 23.55 0.60
CA LEU A 336 -19.54 23.12 0.37
C LEU A 336 -19.78 22.75 -1.10
N TYR A 337 -19.37 23.62 -2.01
CA TYR A 337 -19.52 23.37 -3.45
C TYR A 337 -18.76 22.12 -3.91
N ARG A 338 -17.49 21.96 -3.49
CA ARG A 338 -16.65 20.80 -3.85
C ARG A 338 -17.19 19.50 -3.25
N ARG A 339 -17.71 19.51 -2.01
CA ARG A 339 -18.35 18.35 -1.39
C ARG A 339 -19.64 17.96 -2.11
N GLY A 340 -20.47 18.94 -2.49
CA GLY A 340 -21.64 18.70 -3.33
C GLY A 340 -21.30 18.05 -4.67
N GLN A 341 -20.20 18.49 -5.32
CA GLN A 341 -19.71 17.85 -6.55
C GLN A 341 -19.23 16.41 -6.31
N ALA A 342 -18.56 16.15 -5.19
CA ALA A 342 -18.15 14.80 -4.81
C ALA A 342 -19.36 13.88 -4.60
N TYR A 343 -20.41 14.35 -3.91
CA TYR A 343 -21.65 13.59 -3.72
C TYR A 343 -22.38 13.27 -5.03
N ILE A 344 -22.35 14.17 -6.03
CA ILE A 344 -22.84 13.85 -7.37
C ILE A 344 -22.08 12.65 -7.94
N GLY A 345 -20.75 12.66 -7.85
CA GLY A 345 -19.89 11.57 -8.33
C GLY A 345 -20.13 10.24 -7.60
N LEU A 346 -20.49 10.30 -6.31
CA LEU A 346 -20.87 9.15 -5.48
C LEU A 346 -22.32 8.69 -5.69
N GLN A 347 -23.08 9.33 -6.58
CA GLN A 347 -24.51 9.05 -6.82
C GLN A 347 -25.41 9.29 -5.60
N GLU A 348 -25.06 10.26 -4.75
CA GLU A 348 -25.82 10.67 -3.55
C GLU A 348 -26.43 12.09 -3.75
N PRO A 349 -27.38 12.28 -4.68
CA PRO A 349 -27.87 13.61 -5.05
C PRO A 349 -28.67 14.30 -3.94
N ALA A 350 -29.21 13.54 -2.97
CA ALA A 350 -29.91 14.12 -1.81
C ALA A 350 -28.95 14.96 -0.95
N LEU A 351 -27.78 14.41 -0.59
CA LEU A 351 -26.77 15.11 0.18
C LEU A 351 -26.13 16.24 -0.64
N ALA A 352 -25.88 16.00 -1.93
CA ALA A 352 -25.39 17.04 -2.83
C ALA A 352 -26.33 18.26 -2.88
N SER A 353 -27.64 18.05 -2.96
CA SER A 353 -28.63 19.13 -2.98
C SER A 353 -28.61 19.96 -1.70
N ALA A 354 -28.40 19.33 -0.55
CA ALA A 354 -28.28 20.02 0.74
C ALA A 354 -27.02 20.92 0.77
N ASP A 355 -25.88 20.42 0.28
CA ASP A 355 -24.64 21.20 0.22
C ASP A 355 -24.72 22.37 -0.77
N PHE A 356 -25.35 22.20 -1.93
CA PHE A 356 -25.54 23.32 -2.87
C PHE A 356 -26.52 24.37 -2.35
N ASN A 357 -27.57 23.97 -1.63
CA ASN A 357 -28.46 24.91 -0.96
C ASN A 357 -27.71 25.73 0.10
N LYS A 358 -26.93 25.07 0.97
CA LYS A 358 -26.06 25.75 1.95
C LYS A 358 -25.04 26.69 1.27
N CYS A 359 -24.48 26.26 0.14
CA CYS A 359 -23.56 27.10 -0.64
C CYS A 359 -24.26 28.38 -1.15
N LEU A 360 -25.51 28.28 -1.61
CA LEU A 360 -26.32 29.42 -2.06
C LEU A 360 -26.83 30.29 -0.91
N GLU A 361 -27.01 29.74 0.29
CA GLU A 361 -27.28 30.51 1.50
C GLU A 361 -26.10 31.41 1.87
N VAL A 362 -24.86 30.91 1.72
CA VAL A 362 -23.63 31.68 1.95
C VAL A 362 -23.41 32.70 0.83
N ASN A 363 -23.50 32.29 -0.43
CA ASN A 363 -23.33 33.16 -1.59
C ASN A 363 -24.44 32.95 -2.62
N PRO A 364 -25.51 33.77 -2.54
CA PRO A 364 -26.64 33.65 -3.46
C PRO A 364 -26.26 33.86 -4.93
N ASN A 365 -25.18 34.60 -5.22
CA ASN A 365 -24.78 34.96 -6.58
C ASN A 365 -23.95 33.88 -7.29
N ASN A 366 -23.70 32.74 -6.64
CA ASN A 366 -22.95 31.65 -7.27
C ASN A 366 -23.79 30.95 -8.36
N SER A 367 -23.60 31.39 -9.61
CA SER A 367 -24.26 30.82 -10.78
C SER A 367 -23.95 29.33 -10.97
N ALA A 368 -22.72 28.90 -10.70
CA ALA A 368 -22.32 27.50 -10.85
C ALA A 368 -23.05 26.59 -9.85
N ALA A 369 -23.21 27.01 -8.59
CA ALA A 369 -23.98 26.29 -7.59
C ALA A 369 -25.46 26.14 -7.99
N ARG A 370 -26.08 27.18 -8.55
CA ARG A 370 -27.46 27.10 -9.07
C ARG A 370 -27.60 26.08 -10.20
N SER A 371 -26.67 26.10 -11.16
CA SER A 371 -26.67 25.14 -12.27
C SER A 371 -26.49 23.70 -11.78
N GLN A 372 -25.58 23.46 -10.83
CA GLN A 372 -25.38 22.13 -10.23
C GLN A 372 -26.57 21.68 -9.38
N LEU A 373 -27.25 22.60 -8.69
CA LEU A 373 -28.48 22.31 -7.95
C LEU A 373 -29.60 21.84 -8.88
N ALA A 374 -29.81 22.53 -10.01
CA ALA A 374 -30.79 22.12 -11.00
C ALA A 374 -30.49 20.71 -11.56
N LEU A 375 -29.21 20.41 -11.80
CA LEU A 375 -28.77 19.08 -12.21
C LEU A 375 -29.05 18.02 -11.13
N THR A 376 -28.74 18.30 -9.85
CA THR A 376 -28.97 17.36 -8.75
C THR A 376 -30.44 17.07 -8.51
N VAL A 377 -31.31 18.08 -8.63
CA VAL A 377 -32.77 17.89 -8.55
C VAL A 377 -33.25 16.96 -9.67
N LYS A 378 -32.76 17.14 -10.90
CA LYS A 378 -33.07 16.25 -12.02
C LYS A 378 -32.60 14.81 -11.75
N LEU A 379 -31.36 14.63 -11.28
CA LEU A 379 -30.81 13.31 -10.94
C LEU A 379 -31.59 12.62 -9.82
N LYS A 380 -31.96 13.37 -8.76
CA LYS A 380 -32.78 12.86 -7.66
C LYS A 380 -34.13 12.34 -8.15
N ARG A 381 -34.80 13.09 -9.04
CA ARG A 381 -36.05 12.65 -9.66
C ARG A 381 -35.88 11.37 -10.47
N GLN A 382 -34.81 11.27 -11.27
CA GLN A 382 -34.52 10.08 -12.06
C GLN A 382 -34.24 8.85 -11.18
N GLN A 383 -33.51 9.02 -10.06
CA GLN A 383 -33.29 7.93 -9.10
C GLN A 383 -34.60 7.44 -8.49
N LEU A 384 -35.46 8.34 -8.01
CA LEU A 384 -36.76 7.97 -7.45
C LEU A 384 -37.67 7.27 -8.48
N GLU A 385 -37.67 7.72 -9.74
CA GLU A 385 -38.41 7.07 -10.82
C GLU A 385 -37.85 5.67 -11.14
N ALA A 386 -36.53 5.49 -11.13
CA ALA A 386 -35.89 4.20 -11.33
C ALA A 386 -36.14 3.23 -10.16
N GLU A 387 -36.05 3.71 -8.92
CA GLU A 387 -36.40 2.94 -7.72
C GLU A 387 -37.87 2.53 -7.76
N LYS A 388 -38.79 3.45 -8.06
CA LYS A 388 -40.22 3.14 -8.18
C LYS A 388 -40.48 2.04 -9.22
N LYS A 389 -39.82 2.11 -10.38
CA LYS A 389 -39.91 1.06 -11.41
C LYS A 389 -39.34 -0.27 -10.91
N LYS A 390 -38.17 -0.23 -10.26
CA LYS A 390 -37.51 -1.43 -9.71
C LYS A 390 -38.39 -2.11 -8.66
N TYR A 391 -38.94 -1.36 -7.70
CA TYR A 391 -39.84 -1.88 -6.68
C TYR A 391 -41.17 -2.35 -7.25
N GLY A 392 -41.73 -1.62 -8.24
CA GLY A 392 -42.93 -2.05 -8.95
C GLY A 392 -42.75 -3.41 -9.65
N ASN A 393 -41.68 -3.56 -10.43
CA ASN A 393 -41.35 -4.82 -11.10
C ASN A 393 -41.09 -5.95 -10.09
N MET A 394 -40.42 -5.64 -8.97
CA MET A 394 -40.14 -6.61 -7.92
C MET A 394 -41.43 -7.07 -7.22
N PHE A 395 -42.40 -6.16 -6.99
CA PHE A 395 -43.72 -6.49 -6.46
C PHE A 395 -44.51 -7.39 -7.41
N GLU A 396 -44.49 -7.11 -8.72
CA GLU A 396 -45.12 -7.98 -9.72
C GLU A 396 -44.51 -9.38 -9.75
N VAL A 397 -43.17 -9.48 -9.62
CA VAL A 397 -42.48 -10.78 -9.56
C VAL A 397 -42.87 -11.56 -8.30
N PHE A 398 -42.95 -10.90 -7.14
CA PHE A 398 -43.40 -11.55 -5.90
C PHE A 398 -44.87 -11.97 -5.98
N ALA A 399 -45.77 -11.13 -6.50
CA ALA A 399 -47.17 -11.48 -6.69
C ALA A 399 -47.36 -12.67 -7.65
N ARG A 400 -46.57 -12.75 -8.73
CA ARG A 400 -46.55 -13.92 -9.63
C ARG A 400 -46.07 -15.19 -8.92
N ARG A 401 -45.10 -15.06 -8.02
CA ARG A 401 -44.59 -16.20 -7.26
C ARG A 401 -45.59 -16.70 -6.22
N ASP A 402 -46.28 -15.77 -5.55
CA ASP A 402 -47.31 -16.10 -4.57
C ASP A 402 -48.51 -16.76 -5.25
N THR A 403 -48.96 -16.24 -6.39
CA THR A 403 -50.02 -16.87 -7.20
C THR A 403 -49.64 -18.25 -7.71
N GLN A 404 -48.41 -18.45 -8.24
CA GLN A 404 -47.92 -19.78 -8.62
C GLN A 404 -47.88 -20.76 -7.44
N ARG A 405 -47.53 -20.26 -6.25
CA ARG A 405 -47.51 -21.08 -5.04
C ARG A 405 -48.93 -21.46 -4.61
N GLU A 406 -49.87 -20.53 -4.62
CA GLU A 406 -51.29 -20.80 -4.33
C GLU A 406 -51.89 -21.79 -5.34
N GLU A 407 -51.57 -21.65 -6.64
CA GLU A 407 -52.01 -22.60 -7.67
C GLU A 407 -51.44 -24.01 -7.41
N PHE A 408 -50.14 -24.11 -7.09
CA PHE A 408 -49.51 -25.37 -6.73
C PHE A 408 -50.06 -25.98 -5.43
N GLU A 409 -50.43 -25.15 -4.45
CA GLU A 409 -51.08 -25.60 -3.22
C GLU A 409 -52.50 -26.11 -3.49
N LYS A 410 -53.27 -25.43 -4.36
CA LYS A 410 -54.61 -25.88 -4.81
C LYS A 410 -54.56 -27.19 -5.61
N GLU A 411 -53.55 -27.40 -6.45
CA GLU A 411 -53.37 -28.67 -7.17
C GLU A 411 -53.11 -29.87 -6.23
N LYS A 412 -52.58 -29.62 -5.02
CA LYS A 412 -52.38 -30.65 -3.99
C LYS A 412 -53.63 -30.95 -3.17
N GLU A 413 -54.65 -30.09 -3.21
CA GLU A 413 -55.90 -30.34 -2.50
C GLU A 413 -56.71 -31.44 -3.22
N PRO A 414 -57.18 -32.48 -2.50
CA PRO A 414 -57.95 -33.56 -3.12
C PRO A 414 -59.26 -33.02 -3.69
N ASN A 415 -59.60 -33.40 -4.93
CA ASN A 415 -60.81 -32.95 -5.61
C ASN A 415 -62.08 -33.52 -4.96
N VAL A 416 -62.61 -32.82 -3.97
CA VAL A 416 -63.78 -33.26 -3.19
C VAL A 416 -65.06 -33.34 -4.05
N MET A 417 -65.08 -32.70 -5.23
CA MET A 417 -66.21 -32.74 -6.17
C MET A 417 -66.27 -34.01 -7.04
N SER A 418 -65.19 -34.81 -7.14
CA SER A 418 -65.26 -36.11 -7.83
C SER A 418 -65.90 -37.22 -6.98
N CYS A 419 -66.08 -37.00 -5.67
CA CYS A 419 -66.61 -37.97 -4.72
C CYS A 419 -67.99 -37.58 -4.15
N VAL A 420 -68.75 -36.73 -4.84
CA VAL A 420 -70.13 -36.41 -4.45
C VAL A 420 -71.05 -37.51 -5.00
N GLY A 421 -71.19 -38.60 -4.25
CA GLY A 421 -72.08 -39.71 -4.60
C GLY A 421 -71.80 -41.04 -3.88
N GLU A 422 -70.62 -41.19 -3.26
CA GLU A 422 -70.22 -42.42 -2.57
C GLU A 422 -70.44 -42.39 -1.05
N TRP A 423 -71.24 -41.45 -0.53
CA TRP A 423 -71.68 -41.47 0.87
C TRP A 423 -72.86 -42.44 1.03
N GLY A 424 -72.57 -43.73 0.82
CA GLY A 424 -73.53 -44.82 0.91
C GLY A 424 -72.96 -45.96 1.74
N LYS A 425 -73.37 -45.99 3.02
CA LYS A 425 -73.57 -47.17 3.90
C LYS A 425 -72.63 -47.38 5.10
N GLU A 426 -71.54 -46.66 5.31
CA GLU A 426 -70.63 -47.02 6.43
C GLU A 426 -70.62 -46.07 7.65
N ASP A 427 -71.20 -44.86 7.59
CA ASP A 427 -71.22 -43.95 8.75
C ASP A 427 -72.61 -43.82 9.42
N ARG A 428 -73.27 -44.95 9.67
CA ARG A 428 -74.48 -45.00 10.50
C ARG A 428 -74.36 -46.02 11.63
N GLU A 429 -73.30 -45.93 12.42
CA GLU A 429 -73.25 -46.53 13.76
C GLU A 429 -72.17 -45.80 14.58
N ARG A 430 -72.51 -44.61 15.10
CA ARG A 430 -71.72 -43.95 16.14
C ARG A 430 -72.29 -44.32 17.50
N GLU A 431 -71.44 -44.57 18.49
CA GLU A 431 -71.91 -44.67 19.86
C GLU A 431 -72.50 -43.32 20.32
N PRO A 432 -73.62 -43.32 21.06
CA PRO A 432 -74.21 -42.08 21.59
C PRO A 432 -73.23 -41.37 22.52
N SER A 433 -73.11 -40.06 22.35
CA SER A 433 -72.30 -39.19 23.21
C SER A 433 -72.85 -39.18 24.65
N GLU A 434 -72.02 -38.84 25.63
CA GLU A 434 -72.47 -38.76 27.04
C GLU A 434 -73.63 -37.79 27.24
N PHE A 435 -73.70 -36.71 26.46
CA PHE A 435 -74.81 -35.77 26.44
C PHE A 435 -76.14 -36.40 25.97
N GLU A 436 -76.09 -37.34 25.01
CA GLU A 436 -77.24 -38.11 24.52
C GLU A 436 -77.63 -39.24 25.49
N LYS A 437 -76.69 -39.75 26.31
CA LYS A 437 -76.96 -40.72 27.39
C LYS A 437 -77.65 -40.06 28.59
N GLU A 438 -77.33 -38.81 28.88
CA GLU A 438 -77.94 -38.05 29.99
C GLU A 438 -79.30 -37.41 29.66
N ASN A 439 -79.68 -37.37 28.37
CA ASN A 439 -80.96 -36.82 27.91
C ASN A 439 -81.69 -37.82 26.98
N PRO A 440 -82.29 -38.89 27.52
CA PRO A 440 -82.83 -39.99 26.70
C PRO A 440 -84.01 -39.60 25.79
N ASN A 441 -84.62 -38.43 25.98
CA ASN A 441 -85.68 -37.91 25.09
C ASN A 441 -85.14 -37.19 23.84
N ILE A 442 -83.83 -37.03 23.69
CA ILE A 442 -83.21 -36.42 22.49
C ILE A 442 -83.05 -37.44 21.33
N LEU A 443 -83.26 -38.73 21.59
CA LEU A 443 -83.25 -39.79 20.57
C LEU A 443 -84.66 -40.22 20.15
N MET A 444 -85.50 -39.29 19.72
CA MET A 444 -86.81 -39.62 19.15
C MET A 444 -87.15 -38.73 17.96
N LEU A 445 -86.25 -38.57 16.97
CA LEU A 445 -86.59 -37.95 15.69
C LEU A 445 -85.97 -38.77 14.57
N ASN A 446 -86.80 -39.26 13.64
CA ASN A 446 -86.30 -39.92 12.44
C ASN A 446 -85.76 -38.88 11.44
N SER A 447 -85.11 -39.34 10.37
CA SER A 447 -84.47 -38.49 9.34
C SER A 447 -85.42 -37.57 8.55
N SER A 448 -86.71 -37.58 8.90
CA SER A 448 -87.76 -36.74 8.32
C SER A 448 -88.36 -35.77 9.35
N GLY A 449 -87.86 -35.74 10.60
CA GLY A 449 -88.28 -34.79 11.62
C GLY A 449 -89.56 -35.17 12.38
N GLU A 450 -89.97 -36.44 12.38
CA GLU A 450 -91.12 -36.93 13.15
C GLU A 450 -90.70 -37.90 14.27
N PHE A 451 -91.41 -37.85 15.40
CA PHE A 451 -91.18 -38.72 16.56
C PHE A 451 -91.59 -40.15 16.23
N LYS A 452 -90.72 -41.13 16.47
CA LYS A 452 -90.96 -42.55 16.14
C LYS A 452 -91.78 -43.22 17.25
N ASP A 453 -93.08 -42.92 17.25
CA ASP A 453 -94.25 -43.50 17.95
C ASP A 453 -94.17 -43.68 19.48
N MET A 454 -95.30 -43.52 20.19
CA MET A 454 -95.42 -43.76 21.64
C MET A 454 -94.76 -45.06 22.12
#